data_AF-A0A6M8NKR6-F1
#
_entry.id   AF-A0A6M8NKR6-F1
#
_cell.length_a   1.000
_cell.length_b   1.000
_cell.length_c   1.000
_cell.angle_alpha   90.00
_cell.angle_beta   90.00
_cell.angle_gamma   90.00
#
_symmetry.space_group_name_H-M   'P 1'
#
loop_
_entity.id
_entity.type
_entity.pdbx_description
1 polymer ?
#
loop_
_entity_poly.entity_id
_entity_poly.type
_entity_poly.pdbx_seq_one_letter_code
_entity_poly.pdbx_strand_id
1 'polypeptide(L)'
;MLDYHTGLDKLGLKIEFDDGVEQREILQELFVYITKKYDSIFIKEIERFNSKKYYIYQNKKTIFGVVTGCYRKKNPKASGYYFQYYINIEFSGLKRYDELLDEITKNVLYSVYAFLHTKNIEYSNMAADIYVDIKCPIENVLSLCVKKVPSVKYHKLDELQEKTNINYIEKVSEKKYNKTALRGYWYNKGKRAKLKYHLTRYELKLQPKYFYRHGFSLAAMEKALERYYVLYFKNENEKIEKIDKYSNYKHVAKRELKKLEFDKYKLKFDITAIKTFLNWLDSAYDEDLICEKQDEQFEDEWFVEY
;
A
#
# COMPACT_ATOMS: atom_id res chain seq x y z
N MET A 1 -5.28 -7.74 28.21
CA MET A 1 -5.82 -7.89 26.83
C MET A 1 -4.67 -7.63 25.87
N LEU A 2 -4.52 -8.39 24.77
CA LEU A 2 -3.45 -8.15 23.79
C LEU A 2 -3.74 -6.86 23.03
N ASP A 3 -2.77 -5.95 22.99
CA ASP A 3 -2.85 -4.70 22.23
C ASP A 3 -2.36 -4.95 20.79
N TYR A 4 -3.29 -4.91 19.84
CA TYR A 4 -3.01 -5.03 18.42
C TYR A 4 -4.03 -4.25 17.58
N HIS A 5 -3.63 -3.80 16.39
CA HIS A 5 -4.51 -3.08 15.47
C HIS A 5 -4.17 -3.35 14.01
N THR A 6 -5.16 -3.16 13.14
CA THR A 6 -5.05 -3.31 11.69
C THR A 6 -5.05 -1.94 11.00
N GLY A 7 -4.34 -1.81 9.89
CA GLY A 7 -4.36 -0.58 9.09
C GLY A 7 -3.73 -0.74 7.71
N LEU A 8 -3.60 0.38 6.99
CA LEU A 8 -2.86 0.45 5.73
C LEU A 8 -1.48 1.06 5.95
N ASP A 9 -0.45 0.44 5.39
CA ASP A 9 0.92 0.98 5.36
C ASP A 9 1.30 1.50 3.97
N LYS A 10 0.60 1.05 2.92
CA LYS A 10 0.81 1.52 1.55
C LYS A 10 -0.52 1.73 0.86
N LEU A 11 -0.61 2.76 0.03
CA LEU A 11 -1.67 2.94 -0.95
C LEU A 11 -1.05 3.46 -2.26
N GLY A 12 -1.43 2.88 -3.38
CA GLY A 12 -0.93 3.28 -4.70
C GLY A 12 -2.07 3.46 -5.67
N LEU A 13 -1.97 4.50 -6.50
CA LEU A 13 -2.99 4.92 -7.43
C LEU A 13 -2.39 5.17 -8.81
N LYS A 14 -3.21 4.99 -9.84
CA LYS A 14 -2.87 5.16 -11.25
C LYS A 14 -3.90 6.03 -11.92
N ILE A 15 -3.42 7.02 -12.65
CA ILE A 15 -4.20 7.91 -13.51
C ILE A 15 -3.75 7.62 -14.94
N GLU A 16 -4.69 7.49 -15.87
CA GLU A 16 -4.40 7.22 -17.29
C GLU A 16 -4.86 8.38 -18.15
N PHE A 17 -4.06 8.72 -19.16
CA PHE A 17 -4.31 9.84 -20.09
C PHE A 17 -4.13 9.36 -21.52
N ASP A 18 -4.97 9.84 -22.43
CA ASP A 18 -4.82 9.57 -23.86
C ASP A 18 -3.78 10.49 -24.49
N ASP A 19 -3.52 11.64 -23.87
CA ASP A 19 -2.53 12.62 -24.30
C ASP A 19 -1.39 12.79 -23.29
N GLY A 20 -0.17 12.98 -23.83
CA GLY A 20 1.03 13.17 -23.02
C GLY A 20 1.21 14.60 -22.53
N VAL A 21 0.59 15.60 -23.17
CA VAL A 21 0.61 16.99 -22.69
C VAL A 21 -0.28 17.10 -21.45
N GLU A 22 -1.53 16.61 -21.55
CA GLU A 22 -2.48 16.56 -20.44
C GLU A 22 -1.88 15.87 -19.19
N GLN A 23 -1.22 14.72 -19.38
CA GLN A 23 -0.49 14.02 -18.31
C GLN A 23 0.50 14.94 -17.58
N ARG A 24 1.25 15.77 -18.31
CA ARG A 24 2.27 16.64 -17.73
C ARG A 24 1.65 17.84 -17.02
N GLU A 25 0.62 18.44 -17.61
CA GLU A 25 -0.12 19.55 -17.03
C GLU A 25 -0.75 19.14 -15.69
N ILE A 26 -1.49 18.03 -15.67
CA ILE A 26 -2.11 17.50 -14.44
C ILE A 26 -1.07 17.16 -13.37
N LEU A 27 0.09 16.61 -13.76
CA LEU A 27 1.17 16.36 -12.81
C LEU A 27 1.72 17.65 -12.21
N GLN A 28 1.93 18.66 -13.05
CA GLN A 28 2.49 19.95 -12.64
C GLN A 28 1.53 20.70 -11.73
N GLU A 29 0.25 20.73 -12.07
CA GLU A 29 -0.81 21.29 -11.22
C GLU A 29 -0.88 20.59 -9.86
N LEU A 30 -0.83 19.26 -9.83
CA LEU A 30 -0.80 18.50 -8.58
C LEU A 30 0.40 18.90 -7.71
N PHE A 31 1.58 19.05 -8.34
CA PHE A 31 2.78 19.46 -7.63
C PHE A 31 2.67 20.88 -7.07
N VAL A 32 2.21 21.84 -7.87
CA VAL A 32 1.98 23.23 -7.43
C VAL A 32 1.01 23.25 -6.25
N TYR A 33 -0.14 22.58 -6.38
CA TYR A 33 -1.16 22.49 -5.32
C TYR A 33 -0.57 21.94 -4.01
N ILE A 34 0.16 20.82 -4.07
CA ILE A 34 0.77 20.23 -2.86
C ILE A 34 1.84 21.15 -2.26
N THR A 35 2.69 21.78 -3.07
CA THR A 35 3.75 22.66 -2.56
C THR A 35 3.22 23.98 -2.01
N LYS A 36 2.12 24.51 -2.56
CA LYS A 36 1.44 25.72 -2.06
C LYS A 36 0.73 25.45 -0.73
N LYS A 37 0.16 24.25 -0.56
CA LYS A 37 -0.56 23.86 0.65
C LYS A 37 0.36 23.44 1.80
N TYR A 38 1.59 22.99 1.48
CA TYR A 38 2.53 22.45 2.45
C TYR A 38 3.96 22.93 2.19
N ASP A 39 4.34 24.07 2.78
CA ASP A 39 5.67 24.70 2.61
C ASP A 39 6.87 23.79 2.96
N SER A 40 6.64 22.77 3.77
CA SER A 40 7.67 21.80 4.19
C SER A 40 7.91 20.66 3.19
N ILE A 41 7.16 20.63 2.08
CA ILE A 41 7.22 19.57 1.08
C ILE A 41 8.14 19.96 -0.07
N PHE A 42 9.03 19.05 -0.43
CA PHE A 42 9.97 19.21 -1.54
C PHE A 42 9.83 18.08 -2.55
N ILE A 43 10.11 18.40 -3.81
CA ILE A 43 10.02 17.47 -4.93
C ILE A 43 11.39 17.33 -5.56
N LYS A 44 11.83 16.08 -5.75
CA LYS A 44 13.05 15.74 -6.47
C LYS A 44 12.73 14.85 -7.67
N GLU A 45 13.05 15.34 -8.85
CA GLU A 45 13.03 14.56 -10.09
C GLU A 45 14.30 13.71 -10.22
N ILE A 46 14.12 12.48 -10.70
CA ILE A 46 15.18 11.58 -11.13
C ILE A 46 14.77 11.05 -12.51
N GLU A 47 15.53 11.46 -13.51
CA GLU A 47 15.31 11.02 -14.89
C GLU A 47 15.81 9.59 -15.09
N ARG A 48 15.02 8.79 -15.83
CA ARG A 48 15.45 7.49 -16.35
C ARG A 48 15.01 7.42 -17.81
N PHE A 49 15.80 6.73 -18.63
CA PHE A 49 15.64 6.59 -20.09
C PHE A 49 14.20 6.69 -20.64
N ASN A 50 13.22 5.99 -20.04
CA ASN A 50 11.82 5.94 -20.53
C ASN A 50 10.75 6.25 -19.46
N SER A 51 11.13 6.83 -18.31
CA SER A 51 10.18 7.14 -17.24
C SER A 51 10.75 8.22 -16.33
N LYS A 52 9.94 9.22 -15.97
CA LYS A 52 10.34 10.17 -14.92
C LYS A 52 9.90 9.66 -13.57
N LYS A 53 10.79 9.77 -12.58
CA LYS A 53 10.49 9.44 -11.19
C LYS A 53 10.62 10.67 -10.34
N TYR A 54 9.62 10.93 -9.51
CA TYR A 54 9.62 12.02 -8.56
C TYR A 54 9.55 11.45 -7.16
N TYR A 55 10.37 12.00 -6.28
CA TYR A 55 10.32 11.72 -4.85
C TYR A 55 9.82 12.98 -4.16
N ILE A 56 8.70 12.85 -3.47
CA ILE A 56 8.14 13.91 -2.66
C ILE A 56 8.53 13.62 -1.22
N TYR A 57 9.21 14.56 -0.57
CA TYR A 57 9.80 14.33 0.74
C TYR A 57 9.65 15.54 1.66
N GLN A 58 9.65 15.24 2.95
CA GLN A 58 9.76 16.21 4.03
C GLN A 58 10.91 15.75 4.93
N ASN A 59 11.79 16.67 5.35
CA ASN A 59 12.91 16.35 6.25
C ASN A 59 13.74 15.11 5.82
N LYS A 60 14.06 15.02 4.52
CA LYS A 60 14.80 13.90 3.90
C LYS A 60 14.09 12.54 3.97
N LYS A 61 12.81 12.50 4.33
CA LYS A 61 11.96 11.30 4.35
C LYS A 61 10.95 11.37 3.21
N THR A 62 10.98 10.37 2.34
CA THR A 62 9.99 10.26 1.27
C THR A 62 8.59 10.02 1.84
N ILE A 63 7.65 10.86 1.46
CA ILE A 63 6.23 10.75 1.78
C ILE A 63 5.55 9.87 0.74
N PHE A 64 5.73 10.22 -0.54
CA PHE A 64 5.25 9.44 -1.67
C PHE A 64 6.18 9.57 -2.88
N GLY A 65 6.04 8.62 -3.80
CA GLY A 65 6.75 8.65 -5.08
C GLY A 65 5.77 8.75 -6.23
N VAL A 66 6.17 9.43 -7.30
CA VAL A 66 5.44 9.47 -8.57
C VAL A 66 6.30 8.86 -9.66
N VAL A 67 5.69 8.06 -10.52
CA VAL A 67 6.30 7.53 -11.74
C VAL A 67 5.41 7.84 -12.92
N THR A 68 5.95 8.53 -13.92
CA THR A 68 5.25 8.74 -15.19
C THR A 68 5.86 7.88 -16.30
N GLY A 69 5.03 7.57 -17.29
CA GLY A 69 5.46 6.90 -18.50
C GLY A 69 4.30 6.71 -19.46
N CYS A 70 4.53 5.89 -20.48
CA CYS A 70 3.49 5.45 -21.40
C CYS A 70 3.64 3.96 -21.71
N TYR A 71 2.58 3.36 -22.24
CA TYR A 71 2.60 2.01 -22.78
C TYR A 71 1.73 1.93 -24.03
N ARG A 72 2.02 0.95 -24.91
CA ARG A 72 1.21 0.73 -26.11
C ARG A 72 -0.06 -0.03 -25.74
N LYS A 73 -1.22 0.52 -26.11
CA LYS A 73 -2.53 -0.10 -25.94
C LYS A 73 -3.11 -0.40 -27.32
N LYS A 74 -3.67 -1.59 -27.49
CA LYS A 74 -4.27 -2.00 -28.78
C LYS A 74 -5.52 -1.17 -29.00
N ASN A 75 -5.69 -0.62 -30.20
CA ASN A 75 -6.90 0.09 -30.55
C ASN A 75 -8.05 -0.93 -30.70
N PRO A 76 -9.14 -0.83 -29.91
CA PRO A 76 -10.27 -1.74 -30.02
C PRO A 76 -11.07 -1.54 -31.31
N LYS A 77 -10.98 -0.36 -31.95
CA LYS A 77 -11.78 0.04 -33.12
C LYS A 77 -10.98 0.12 -34.42
N ALA A 78 -9.65 -0.04 -34.39
CA ALA A 78 -8.80 0.04 -35.59
C ALA A 78 -7.64 -0.96 -35.52
N SER A 79 -7.08 -1.33 -36.69
CA SER A 79 -5.82 -2.07 -36.76
C SER A 79 -4.66 -1.16 -36.36
N GLY A 80 -4.25 -1.18 -35.09
CA GLY A 80 -3.12 -0.38 -34.62
C GLY A 80 -2.95 -0.35 -33.11
N TYR A 81 -1.96 0.42 -32.67
CA TYR A 81 -1.68 0.73 -31.27
C TYR A 81 -1.67 2.24 -31.07
N TYR A 82 -2.15 2.68 -29.92
CA TYR A 82 -1.94 4.05 -29.45
C TYR A 82 -1.14 4.02 -28.15
N PHE A 83 -0.55 5.15 -27.78
CA PHE A 83 0.12 5.29 -26.49
C PHE A 83 -0.91 5.71 -25.44
N GLN A 84 -0.97 4.97 -24.33
CA GLN A 84 -1.64 5.39 -23.12
C GLN A 84 -0.57 5.92 -22.17
N TYR A 85 -0.73 7.17 -21.72
CA TYR A 85 0.14 7.81 -20.74
C TYR A 85 -0.39 7.53 -19.34
N TYR A 86 0.48 7.54 -18.33
CA TYR A 86 0.05 7.29 -16.95
C TYR A 86 0.84 8.06 -15.91
N ILE A 87 0.20 8.36 -14.79
CA ILE A 87 0.83 8.78 -13.54
C ILE A 87 0.57 7.69 -12.50
N ASN A 88 1.62 7.08 -11.95
CA ASN A 88 1.51 6.20 -10.80
C ASN A 88 1.99 6.94 -9.56
N ILE A 89 1.15 7.05 -8.52
CA ILE A 89 1.49 7.67 -7.24
C ILE A 89 1.48 6.58 -6.17
N GLU A 90 2.53 6.47 -5.37
CA GLU A 90 2.64 5.49 -4.29
C GLU A 90 3.01 6.14 -2.96
N PHE A 91 2.08 6.08 -2.01
CA PHE A 91 2.30 6.41 -0.61
C PHE A 91 2.75 5.15 0.12
N SER A 92 3.93 5.16 0.74
CA SER A 92 4.48 4.02 1.47
C SER A 92 4.92 4.42 2.87
N GLY A 93 4.62 3.59 3.86
CA GLY A 93 4.84 3.92 5.27
C GLY A 93 3.78 4.89 5.80
N LEU A 94 2.49 4.62 5.57
CA LEU A 94 1.40 5.41 6.17
C LEU A 94 1.37 5.30 7.71
N LYS A 95 2.03 4.29 8.28
CA LYS A 95 2.26 4.16 9.73
C LYS A 95 3.72 3.85 10.04
N ARG A 96 4.51 4.89 10.31
CA ARG A 96 5.94 4.81 10.67
C ARG A 96 6.18 4.85 12.16
N TYR A 97 5.19 5.29 12.95
CA TYR A 97 5.36 5.63 14.38
C TYR A 97 6.28 6.83 14.59
N ASP A 98 6.15 7.78 13.67
CA ASP A 98 6.67 9.13 13.75
C ASP A 98 5.44 10.02 13.55
N GLU A 99 4.92 10.60 14.64
CA GLU A 99 3.58 11.21 14.66
C GLU A 99 3.46 12.34 13.65
N LEU A 100 4.44 13.24 13.64
CA LEU A 100 4.50 14.37 12.70
C LEU A 100 4.56 13.90 11.25
N LEU A 101 5.43 12.92 10.96
CA LEU A 101 5.59 12.41 9.60
C LEU A 101 4.39 11.56 9.14
N ASP A 102 3.75 10.84 10.05
CA ASP A 102 2.53 10.07 9.76
C ASP A 102 1.34 11.02 9.50
N GLU A 103 1.22 12.09 10.27
CA GLU A 103 0.19 13.12 10.10
C GLU A 103 0.33 13.86 8.77
N ILE A 104 1.50 14.42 8.46
CA ILE A 104 1.72 15.10 7.17
C ILE A 104 1.54 14.15 5.99
N THR A 105 1.96 12.87 6.12
CA THR A 105 1.76 11.88 5.05
C THR A 105 0.27 11.64 4.81
N LYS A 106 -0.53 11.56 5.87
CA LYS A 106 -1.99 11.42 5.77
C LYS A 106 -2.63 12.66 5.16
N ASN A 107 -2.24 13.85 5.61
CA ASN A 107 -2.79 15.12 5.10
C ASN A 107 -2.47 15.31 3.62
N VAL A 108 -1.23 15.02 3.21
CA VAL A 108 -0.82 15.06 1.80
C VAL A 108 -1.57 14.00 0.98
N LEU A 109 -1.75 12.78 1.49
CA LEU A 109 -2.55 11.75 0.83
C LEU A 109 -4.00 12.21 0.61
N TYR A 110 -4.63 12.77 1.65
CA TYR A 110 -5.97 13.34 1.55
C TYR A 110 -6.03 14.44 0.50
N SER A 111 -5.06 15.35 0.49
CA SER A 111 -4.98 16.43 -0.50
C SER A 111 -4.83 15.89 -1.93
N VAL A 112 -4.03 14.84 -2.15
CA VAL A 112 -3.96 14.20 -3.48
C VAL A 112 -5.33 13.66 -3.90
N TYR A 113 -6.08 13.01 -3.01
CA TYR A 113 -7.44 12.56 -3.31
C TYR A 113 -8.40 13.73 -3.55
N ALA A 114 -8.34 14.77 -2.72
CA ALA A 114 -9.14 15.98 -2.88
C ALA A 114 -8.89 16.66 -4.23
N PHE A 115 -7.65 16.72 -4.68
CA PHE A 115 -7.30 17.23 -6.00
C PHE A 115 -7.95 16.43 -7.12
N LEU A 116 -7.86 15.09 -7.07
CA LEU A 116 -8.46 14.22 -8.06
C LEU A 116 -9.98 14.32 -8.09
N HIS A 117 -10.63 14.34 -6.92
CA HIS A 117 -12.09 14.44 -6.82
C HIS A 117 -12.60 15.80 -7.28
N THR A 118 -11.97 16.89 -6.83
CA THR A 118 -12.42 18.25 -7.16
C THR A 118 -12.26 18.53 -8.65
N LYS A 119 -11.18 18.04 -9.28
CA LYS A 119 -10.98 18.17 -10.73
C LYS A 119 -11.66 17.08 -11.55
N ASN A 120 -12.41 16.17 -10.92
CA ASN A 120 -13.08 15.03 -11.57
C ASN A 120 -12.12 14.18 -12.43
N ILE A 121 -10.91 13.94 -11.93
CA ILE A 121 -9.88 13.14 -12.60
C ILE A 121 -10.09 11.67 -12.24
N GLU A 122 -10.34 10.83 -13.24
CA GLU A 122 -10.50 9.40 -13.03
C GLU A 122 -9.19 8.73 -12.61
N TYR A 123 -9.25 7.89 -11.59
CA TYR A 123 -8.10 7.14 -11.11
C TYR A 123 -8.49 5.72 -10.70
N SER A 124 -7.49 4.85 -10.61
CA SER A 124 -7.62 3.49 -10.10
C SER A 124 -6.64 3.24 -8.98
N ASN A 125 -7.13 2.68 -7.86
CA ASN A 125 -6.26 2.18 -6.81
C ASN A 125 -5.62 0.84 -7.23
N MET A 126 -4.29 0.81 -7.27
CA MET A 126 -3.49 -0.25 -7.87
C MET A 126 -2.52 -0.93 -6.89
N ALA A 127 -2.38 -0.43 -5.66
CA ALA A 127 -1.56 -1.11 -4.65
C ALA A 127 -2.08 -0.80 -3.24
N ALA A 128 -1.99 -1.78 -2.35
CA ALA A 128 -2.24 -1.58 -0.93
C ALA A 128 -1.41 -2.56 -0.10
N ASP A 129 -0.81 -2.08 0.98
CA ASP A 129 -0.16 -2.96 1.95
C ASP A 129 -0.97 -2.87 3.25
N ILE A 130 -1.57 -3.98 3.66
CA ILE A 130 -2.37 -4.08 4.89
C ILE A 130 -1.46 -4.60 5.99
N TYR A 131 -1.48 -3.97 7.16
CA TYR A 131 -0.69 -4.40 8.30
C TYR A 131 -1.54 -4.81 9.50
N VAL A 132 -0.97 -5.67 10.34
CA VAL A 132 -1.40 -5.89 11.73
C VAL A 132 -0.20 -5.66 12.63
N ASP A 133 -0.31 -4.65 13.49
CA ASP A 133 0.70 -4.32 14.48
C ASP A 133 0.30 -4.92 15.82
N ILE A 134 1.24 -5.67 16.42
CA ILE A 134 1.02 -6.45 17.63
C ILE A 134 2.09 -6.01 18.64
N LYS A 135 1.68 -5.51 19.79
CA LYS A 135 2.58 -4.99 20.83
C LYS A 135 3.22 -6.13 21.63
N CYS A 136 4.09 -6.88 20.95
CA CYS A 136 4.84 -8.00 21.51
C CYS A 136 6.17 -8.22 20.75
N PRO A 137 7.12 -8.96 21.36
CA PRO A 137 8.30 -9.48 20.66
C PRO A 137 7.93 -10.31 19.43
N ILE A 138 8.86 -10.44 18.48
CA ILE A 138 8.63 -11.16 17.21
C ILE A 138 8.54 -12.68 17.44
N GLU A 139 9.20 -13.13 18.49
CA GLU A 139 9.25 -14.50 18.99
C GLU A 139 7.84 -14.99 19.37
N ASN A 140 6.96 -14.10 19.83
CA ASN A 140 5.57 -14.42 20.16
C ASN A 140 4.63 -14.51 18.95
N VAL A 141 5.09 -14.14 17.74
CA VAL A 141 4.25 -14.10 16.53
C VAL A 141 4.65 -15.20 15.56
N LEU A 142 3.64 -15.81 14.94
CA LEU A 142 3.79 -16.75 13.83
C LEU A 142 2.75 -16.41 12.76
N SER A 143 3.15 -16.41 11.49
CA SER A 143 2.19 -16.28 10.40
C SER A 143 2.38 -17.35 9.33
N LEU A 144 1.28 -17.83 8.76
CA LEU A 144 1.29 -18.86 7.73
C LEU A 144 0.14 -18.71 6.74
N CYS A 145 0.35 -19.19 5.52
CA CYS A 145 -0.70 -19.27 4.50
C CYS A 145 -1.50 -20.57 4.66
N VAL A 146 -2.80 -20.43 4.91
CA VAL A 146 -3.75 -21.55 5.10
C VAL A 146 -4.53 -21.90 3.83
N LYS A 147 -4.57 -20.99 2.85
CA LYS A 147 -5.14 -21.20 1.51
C LYS A 147 -4.02 -21.10 0.46
N LYS A 148 -3.21 -22.15 0.33
CA LYS A 148 -2.02 -22.18 -0.55
C LYS A 148 -2.40 -22.21 -2.03
N VAL A 149 -1.61 -21.55 -2.88
CA VAL A 149 -1.71 -21.66 -4.35
C VAL A 149 -0.73 -22.73 -4.84
N PRO A 150 -1.13 -23.64 -5.76
CA PRO A 150 -0.24 -24.69 -6.26
C PRO A 150 1.07 -24.19 -6.88
N SER A 151 1.05 -23.04 -7.56
CA SER A 151 2.22 -22.47 -8.24
C SER A 151 3.16 -21.67 -7.33
N VAL A 152 2.83 -21.54 -6.04
CA VAL A 152 3.61 -20.77 -5.07
C VAL A 152 4.26 -21.71 -4.07
N LYS A 153 5.57 -21.56 -3.87
CA LYS A 153 6.29 -22.25 -2.81
C LYS A 153 6.20 -21.43 -1.52
N TYR A 154 6.12 -22.11 -0.38
CA TYR A 154 5.99 -21.50 0.94
C TYR A 154 7.12 -21.97 1.85
N HIS A 155 7.58 -21.11 2.75
CA HIS A 155 8.50 -21.52 3.82
C HIS A 155 7.80 -22.46 4.79
N LYS A 156 8.53 -23.45 5.32
CA LYS A 156 8.04 -24.22 6.47
C LYS A 156 8.10 -23.36 7.73
N LEU A 157 7.37 -23.76 8.77
CA LEU A 157 7.29 -22.98 10.01
C LEU A 157 8.60 -23.04 10.83
N ASP A 158 9.34 -24.13 10.68
CA ASP A 158 10.64 -24.42 11.30
C ASP A 158 11.84 -24.08 10.38
N GLU A 159 11.57 -23.54 9.19
CA GLU A 159 12.62 -23.20 8.23
C GLU A 159 13.32 -21.90 8.62
N LEU A 160 14.62 -21.99 8.92
CA LEU A 160 15.47 -20.82 9.10
C LEU A 160 15.54 -20.00 7.80
N GLN A 161 15.32 -18.70 7.91
CA GLN A 161 15.41 -17.77 6.78
C GLN A 161 16.68 -16.94 6.87
N GLU A 162 17.37 -16.74 5.74
CA GLU A 162 18.63 -15.98 5.66
C GLU A 162 18.49 -14.53 6.12
N LYS A 163 17.28 -13.94 6.00
CA LYS A 163 17.00 -12.58 6.45
C LYS A 163 16.63 -12.57 7.93
N THR A 164 17.60 -12.21 8.76
CA THR A 164 17.56 -12.25 10.23
C THR A 164 16.47 -11.40 10.91
N ASN A 165 15.71 -10.56 10.21
CA ASN A 165 14.70 -9.69 10.83
C ASN A 165 13.34 -9.68 10.13
N ILE A 166 13.16 -10.44 9.04
CA ILE A 166 11.90 -10.50 8.28
C ILE A 166 11.61 -11.96 7.92
N ASN A 167 10.46 -12.45 8.37
CA ASN A 167 9.99 -13.79 8.07
C ASN A 167 8.97 -13.74 6.93
N TYR A 168 9.33 -14.28 5.77
CA TYR A 168 8.45 -14.37 4.61
C TYR A 168 7.62 -15.66 4.66
N ILE A 169 6.37 -15.57 4.19
CA ILE A 169 5.49 -16.74 4.07
C ILE A 169 5.72 -17.43 2.72
N GLU A 170 5.73 -16.65 1.63
CA GLU A 170 6.02 -17.14 0.29
C GLU A 170 7.52 -17.13 -0.03
N LYS A 171 8.02 -18.20 -0.68
CA LYS A 171 9.36 -18.26 -1.28
C LYS A 171 9.37 -17.53 -2.62
N VAL A 172 9.49 -16.22 -2.57
CA VAL A 172 9.59 -15.38 -3.77
C VAL A 172 11.04 -14.97 -3.96
N SER A 173 11.58 -15.13 -5.17
CA SER A 173 12.91 -14.59 -5.47
C SER A 173 12.87 -13.07 -5.54
N GLU A 174 13.96 -12.41 -5.15
CA GLU A 174 14.00 -10.94 -5.07
C GLU A 174 13.66 -10.27 -6.41
N LYS A 175 14.15 -10.85 -7.52
CA LYS A 175 13.86 -10.42 -8.90
C LYS A 175 12.37 -10.49 -9.27
N LYS A 176 11.56 -11.22 -8.50
CA LYS A 176 10.13 -11.44 -8.73
C LYS A 176 9.24 -10.74 -7.70
N TYR A 177 9.81 -10.01 -6.73
CA TYR A 177 9.03 -9.35 -5.69
C TYR A 177 7.95 -8.42 -6.24
N ASN A 178 8.19 -7.71 -7.34
CA ASN A 178 7.21 -6.79 -7.94
C ASN A 178 6.31 -7.45 -9.00
N LYS A 179 6.42 -8.78 -9.18
CA LYS A 179 5.66 -9.57 -10.17
C LYS A 179 4.61 -10.47 -9.53
N THR A 180 4.60 -10.56 -8.21
CA THR A 180 3.64 -11.37 -7.44
C THR A 180 2.36 -10.58 -7.19
N ALA A 181 1.20 -11.23 -7.24
CA ALA A 181 -0.04 -10.54 -6.92
C ALA A 181 -0.06 -10.08 -5.46
N LEU A 182 0.37 -10.94 -4.55
CA LEU A 182 0.40 -10.66 -3.13
C LEU A 182 1.59 -11.33 -2.44
N ARG A 183 1.93 -10.87 -1.24
CA ARG A 183 2.99 -11.45 -0.41
C ARG A 183 2.78 -11.10 1.06
N GLY A 184 2.81 -12.12 1.92
CA GLY A 184 2.72 -11.96 3.38
C GLY A 184 4.08 -12.14 4.05
N TYR A 185 4.37 -11.32 5.05
CA TYR A 185 5.54 -11.47 5.90
C TYR A 185 5.34 -10.78 7.24
N TRP A 186 6.20 -11.05 8.21
CA TRP A 186 6.22 -10.32 9.48
C TRP A 186 7.63 -10.01 9.94
N TYR A 187 7.78 -8.94 10.72
CA TYR A 187 9.08 -8.41 11.13
C TYR A 187 9.01 -7.58 12.41
N ASN A 188 10.17 -7.31 13.00
CA ASN A 188 10.30 -6.45 14.17
C ASN A 188 10.19 -4.96 13.75
N LYS A 189 8.96 -4.44 13.80
CA LYS A 189 8.65 -3.04 13.47
C LYS A 189 9.22 -2.09 14.51
N GLY A 190 9.22 -2.47 15.79
CA GLY A 190 9.81 -1.68 16.87
C GLY A 190 11.27 -1.34 16.60
N LYS A 191 12.08 -2.35 16.24
CA LYS A 191 13.48 -2.15 15.84
C LYS A 191 13.61 -1.28 14.58
N ARG A 192 12.78 -1.51 13.57
CA ARG A 192 12.81 -0.73 12.31
C ARG A 192 12.44 0.74 12.50
N ALA A 193 11.50 1.03 13.40
CA ALA A 193 11.03 2.37 13.75
C ALA A 193 11.76 2.97 14.97
N LYS A 194 12.75 2.26 15.55
CA LYS A 194 13.52 2.68 16.73
C LYS A 194 12.63 2.98 17.96
N LEU A 195 11.58 2.18 18.17
CA LEU A 195 10.66 2.32 19.29
C LEU A 195 11.27 1.78 20.59
N LYS A 196 10.88 2.36 21.72
CA LYS A 196 11.28 1.93 23.07
C LYS A 196 10.56 0.67 23.57
N TYR A 197 9.67 0.11 22.76
CA TYR A 197 8.86 -1.05 23.10
C TYR A 197 8.82 -2.06 21.95
N HIS A 198 8.47 -3.30 22.28
CA HIS A 198 8.32 -4.35 21.28
C HIS A 198 7.08 -4.15 20.43
N LEU A 199 7.27 -4.20 19.12
CA LEU A 199 6.21 -4.12 18.15
C LEU A 199 6.54 -5.01 16.97
N THR A 200 5.69 -6.00 16.74
CA THR A 200 5.78 -6.90 15.60
C THR A 200 4.71 -6.55 14.59
N ARG A 201 5.13 -6.38 13.33
CA ARG A 201 4.20 -6.12 12.23
C ARG A 201 4.09 -7.33 11.34
N TYR A 202 2.88 -7.83 11.14
CA TYR A 202 2.53 -8.61 9.95
C TYR A 202 2.10 -7.65 8.84
N GLU A 203 2.52 -7.90 7.61
CA GLU A 203 2.16 -7.10 6.44
C GLU A 203 1.77 -8.01 5.28
N LEU A 204 0.60 -7.75 4.69
CA LEU A 204 0.15 -8.35 3.44
C LEU A 204 0.22 -7.30 2.34
N LYS A 205 1.18 -7.47 1.42
CA LYS A 205 1.25 -6.64 0.23
C LYS A 205 0.27 -7.12 -0.82
N LEU A 206 -0.50 -6.21 -1.38
CA LEU A 206 -1.36 -6.39 -2.55
C LEU A 206 -0.83 -5.49 -3.66
N GLN A 207 -0.33 -6.10 -4.72
CA GLN A 207 0.36 -5.42 -5.82
C GLN A 207 -0.60 -5.17 -7.00
N PRO A 208 -0.21 -4.37 -8.02
CA PRO A 208 -1.07 -4.10 -9.19
C PRO A 208 -1.68 -5.34 -9.83
N LYS A 209 -0.92 -6.43 -9.94
CA LYS A 209 -1.42 -7.70 -10.48
C LYS A 209 -2.61 -8.28 -9.70
N TYR A 210 -2.70 -8.02 -8.41
CA TYR A 210 -3.86 -8.42 -7.60
C TYR A 210 -5.09 -7.59 -7.98
N PHE A 211 -4.96 -6.27 -8.01
CA PHE A 211 -6.07 -5.35 -8.29
C PHE A 211 -6.54 -5.41 -9.74
N TYR A 212 -5.66 -5.66 -10.72
CA TYR A 212 -6.07 -5.95 -12.09
C TYR A 212 -6.98 -7.18 -12.20
N ARG A 213 -6.84 -8.16 -11.29
CA ARG A 213 -7.65 -9.39 -11.31
C ARG A 213 -8.94 -9.28 -10.51
N HIS A 214 -8.92 -8.52 -9.42
CA HIS A 214 -9.99 -8.55 -8.42
C HIS A 214 -10.69 -7.20 -8.20
N GLY A 215 -10.21 -6.14 -8.85
CA GLY A 215 -10.62 -4.76 -8.56
C GLY A 215 -10.15 -4.29 -7.18
N PHE A 216 -10.18 -2.98 -6.97
CA PHE A 216 -9.95 -2.40 -5.65
C PHE A 216 -11.24 -2.46 -4.83
N SER A 217 -11.41 -3.52 -4.04
CA SER A 217 -12.58 -3.68 -3.18
C SER A 217 -12.22 -4.25 -1.81
N LEU A 218 -12.96 -3.80 -0.78
CA LEU A 218 -12.82 -4.32 0.58
C LEU A 218 -13.07 -5.83 0.67
N ALA A 219 -14.06 -6.33 -0.07
CA ALA A 219 -14.36 -7.77 -0.13
C ALA A 219 -13.20 -8.59 -0.72
N ALA A 220 -12.49 -8.07 -1.73
CA ALA A 220 -11.29 -8.72 -2.24
C ALA A 220 -10.16 -8.70 -1.21
N MET A 221 -9.91 -7.54 -0.59
CA MET A 221 -8.88 -7.38 0.45
C MET A 221 -9.13 -8.32 1.65
N GLU A 222 -10.37 -8.44 2.13
CA GLU A 222 -10.75 -9.36 3.19
C GLU A 222 -10.50 -10.83 2.78
N LYS A 223 -10.93 -11.22 1.57
CA LYS A 223 -10.63 -12.56 1.03
C LYS A 223 -9.14 -12.83 0.92
N ALA A 224 -8.30 -11.82 0.66
CA ALA A 224 -6.85 -11.96 0.65
C ALA A 224 -6.29 -12.22 2.05
N LEU A 225 -6.77 -11.49 3.06
CA LEU A 225 -6.36 -11.64 4.46
C LEU A 225 -6.77 -12.99 5.05
N GLU A 226 -7.95 -13.51 4.70
CA GLU A 226 -8.41 -14.85 5.12
C GLU A 226 -7.50 -16.01 4.68
N ARG A 227 -6.62 -15.76 3.71
CA ARG A 227 -5.63 -16.76 3.27
C ARG A 227 -4.52 -16.96 4.30
N TYR A 228 -4.43 -16.09 5.30
CA TYR A 228 -3.36 -16.07 6.27
C TYR A 228 -3.90 -16.23 7.69
N TYR A 229 -3.15 -16.97 8.49
CA TYR A 229 -3.30 -16.99 9.94
C TYR A 229 -2.15 -16.19 10.52
N VAL A 230 -2.48 -15.12 11.24
CA VAL A 230 -1.54 -14.38 12.09
C VAL A 230 -1.84 -14.78 13.52
N LEU A 231 -0.85 -15.32 14.20
CA LEU A 231 -1.01 -15.99 15.47
C LEU A 231 -0.16 -15.31 16.54
N TYR A 232 -0.74 -15.15 17.72
CA TYR A 232 -0.05 -14.68 18.89
C TYR A 232 0.01 -15.76 19.97
N PHE A 233 1.21 -16.03 20.44
CA PHE A 233 1.48 -16.96 21.53
C PHE A 233 2.03 -16.19 22.72
N LYS A 234 1.33 -16.27 23.85
CA LYS A 234 1.82 -15.66 25.10
C LYS A 234 3.10 -16.34 25.59
N ASN A 235 3.21 -17.65 25.38
CA ASN A 235 4.36 -18.46 25.76
C ASN A 235 5.10 -18.97 24.50
N GLU A 236 6.40 -18.72 24.42
CA GLU A 236 7.24 -19.16 23.29
C GLU A 236 7.37 -20.68 23.24
N ASN A 237 7.41 -21.37 24.38
CA ASN A 237 7.49 -22.83 24.42
C ASN A 237 6.25 -23.47 23.79
N GLU A 238 5.06 -22.90 24.08
CA GLU A 238 3.81 -23.35 23.47
C GLU A 238 3.81 -23.15 21.95
N LYS A 239 4.38 -22.03 21.46
CA LYS A 239 4.57 -21.80 20.03
C LYS A 239 5.47 -22.89 19.42
N ILE A 240 6.60 -23.18 20.04
CA ILE A 240 7.56 -24.20 19.56
C ILE A 240 6.88 -25.56 19.49
N GLU A 241 6.19 -25.99 20.56
CA GLU A 241 5.44 -27.25 20.56
C GLU A 241 4.39 -27.33 19.44
N LYS A 242 3.71 -26.21 19.13
CA LYS A 242 2.73 -26.16 18.04
C LYS A 242 3.40 -26.24 16.67
N ILE A 243 4.57 -25.62 16.51
CA ILE A 243 5.39 -25.73 15.29
C ILE A 243 5.85 -27.17 15.10
N ASP A 244 6.38 -27.83 16.13
CA ASP A 244 6.85 -29.21 16.05
C ASP A 244 5.71 -30.17 15.69
N LYS A 245 4.55 -30.03 16.35
CA LYS A 245 3.34 -30.78 16.01
C LYS A 245 2.90 -30.55 14.57
N TYR A 246 3.03 -29.33 14.05
CA TYR A 246 2.73 -29.01 12.65
C TYR A 246 3.74 -29.65 11.70
N SER A 247 5.04 -29.60 12.00
CA SER A 247 6.12 -30.10 11.14
C SER A 247 6.07 -31.61 10.94
N ASN A 248 5.45 -32.35 11.87
CA ASN A 248 5.21 -33.78 11.73
C ASN A 248 4.18 -34.15 10.63
N TYR A 249 3.44 -33.18 10.09
CA TYR A 249 2.48 -33.44 9.02
C TYR A 249 3.14 -33.27 7.64
N LYS A 250 2.98 -34.29 6.79
CA LYS A 250 3.38 -34.23 5.37
C LYS A 250 2.65 -33.13 4.59
N HIS A 251 1.38 -32.91 4.90
CA HIS A 251 0.55 -31.85 4.33
C HIS A 251 -0.39 -31.29 5.38
N VAL A 252 -0.40 -29.96 5.55
CA VAL A 252 -1.29 -29.26 6.48
C VAL A 252 -2.26 -28.39 5.70
N ALA A 253 -3.54 -28.77 5.70
CA ALA A 253 -4.62 -27.91 5.23
C ALA A 253 -5.30 -27.23 6.44
N LYS A 254 -6.31 -26.39 6.15
CA LYS A 254 -7.07 -25.67 7.18
C LYS A 254 -7.70 -26.61 8.23
N ARG A 255 -8.08 -27.83 7.84
CA ARG A 255 -8.66 -28.83 8.75
C ARG A 255 -7.66 -29.31 9.79
N GLU A 256 -6.42 -29.58 9.37
CA GLU A 256 -5.35 -30.03 10.26
C GLU A 256 -4.96 -28.90 11.23
N LEU A 257 -4.95 -27.64 10.79
CA LEU A 257 -4.79 -26.49 11.68
C LEU A 257 -5.88 -26.40 12.75
N LYS A 258 -7.13 -26.69 12.39
CA LYS A 258 -8.24 -26.74 13.34
C LYS A 258 -8.06 -27.87 14.37
N LYS A 259 -7.62 -29.06 13.93
CA LYS A 259 -7.30 -30.19 14.83
C LYS A 259 -6.14 -29.85 15.78
N LEU A 260 -5.16 -29.10 15.31
CA LEU A 260 -4.05 -28.60 16.11
C LEU A 260 -4.43 -27.35 16.94
N GLU A 261 -5.69 -26.92 16.88
CA GLU A 261 -6.26 -25.80 17.64
C GLU A 261 -5.56 -24.45 17.40
N PHE A 262 -5.01 -24.24 16.19
CA PHE A 262 -4.35 -22.98 15.83
C PHE A 262 -5.30 -21.78 15.90
N ASP A 263 -6.61 -22.01 15.76
CA ASP A 263 -7.63 -20.97 15.82
C ASP A 263 -7.65 -20.23 17.18
N LYS A 264 -7.18 -20.86 18.27
CA LYS A 264 -7.11 -20.24 19.62
C LYS A 264 -6.14 -19.06 19.69
N TYR A 265 -5.13 -19.04 18.84
CA TYR A 265 -4.07 -18.01 18.81
C TYR A 265 -4.31 -16.96 17.74
N LYS A 266 -5.34 -17.15 16.89
CA LYS A 266 -5.56 -16.37 15.68
C LYS A 266 -6.02 -14.96 16.02
N LEU A 267 -5.29 -13.97 15.50
CA LEU A 267 -5.70 -12.57 15.50
C LEU A 267 -6.73 -12.32 14.40
N LYS A 268 -7.70 -11.46 14.70
CA LYS A 268 -8.70 -11.02 13.72
C LYS A 268 -8.20 -9.77 13.01
N PHE A 269 -8.38 -9.70 11.70
CA PHE A 269 -8.13 -8.46 10.96
C PHE A 269 -9.32 -7.52 11.16
N ASP A 270 -9.06 -6.28 11.56
CA ASP A 270 -10.09 -5.26 11.65
C ASP A 270 -10.23 -4.55 10.30
N ILE A 271 -11.11 -5.10 9.46
CA ILE A 271 -11.45 -4.53 8.15
C ILE A 271 -12.20 -3.21 8.30
N THR A 272 -12.89 -2.98 9.43
CA THR A 272 -13.65 -1.75 9.68
C THR A 272 -12.73 -0.54 9.75
N ALA A 273 -11.54 -0.69 10.34
CA ALA A 273 -10.52 0.35 10.35
C ALA A 273 -10.07 0.73 8.93
N ILE A 274 -9.87 -0.26 8.05
CA ILE A 274 -9.51 -0.03 6.64
C ILE A 274 -10.66 0.67 5.92
N LYS A 275 -11.90 0.20 6.10
CA LYS A 275 -13.09 0.80 5.51
C LYS A 275 -13.25 2.27 5.91
N THR A 276 -13.10 2.56 7.20
CA THR A 276 -13.21 3.93 7.73
C THR A 276 -12.17 4.85 7.10
N PHE A 277 -10.93 4.37 6.98
CA PHE A 277 -9.85 5.12 6.34
C PHE A 277 -10.12 5.38 4.85
N LEU A 278 -10.61 4.38 4.11
CA LEU A 278 -10.96 4.56 2.70
C LEU A 278 -12.14 5.50 2.51
N ASN A 279 -13.19 5.38 3.32
CA ASN A 279 -14.33 6.31 3.29
C ASN A 279 -13.90 7.77 3.55
N TRP A 280 -12.95 7.97 4.45
CA TRP A 280 -12.37 9.30 4.71
C TRP A 280 -11.65 9.84 3.46
N LEU A 281 -10.90 9.00 2.73
CA LEU A 281 -10.29 9.42 1.46
C LEU A 281 -11.34 9.67 0.37
N ASP A 282 -12.37 8.83 0.28
CA ASP A 282 -13.46 8.98 -0.69
C ASP A 282 -14.25 10.29 -0.47
N SER A 283 -14.30 10.79 0.78
CA SER A 283 -14.88 12.09 1.10
C SER A 283 -13.96 13.30 0.84
N ALA A 284 -12.73 13.07 0.36
CA ALA A 284 -11.78 14.15 0.18
C ALA A 284 -12.22 15.14 -0.90
N TYR A 285 -12.22 16.43 -0.57
CA TYR A 285 -12.61 17.52 -1.45
C TYR A 285 -11.90 18.80 -1.00
N ASP A 286 -11.64 19.72 -1.93
CA ASP A 286 -11.05 21.02 -1.62
C ASP A 286 -11.66 22.12 -2.50
N GLU A 287 -12.50 22.97 -1.90
CA GLU A 287 -13.23 24.04 -2.59
C GLU A 287 -12.29 25.11 -3.18
N ASP A 288 -11.11 25.31 -2.60
CA ASP A 288 -10.16 26.33 -3.06
C ASP A 288 -9.66 26.06 -4.50
N LEU A 289 -9.67 24.79 -4.93
CA LEU A 289 -9.33 24.39 -6.30
C LEU A 289 -10.39 24.78 -7.35
N ILE A 290 -11.58 25.19 -6.94
CA ILE A 290 -12.66 25.65 -7.81
C ILE A 290 -12.51 27.15 -8.09
N CYS A 291 -12.17 27.92 -7.05
CA CYS A 291 -12.07 29.38 -7.11
C CYS A 291 -10.91 29.87 -7.99
N GLU A 292 -9.78 29.14 -8.02
CA GLU A 292 -8.63 29.48 -8.89
C GLU A 292 -9.00 29.53 -10.39
N LYS A 293 -10.06 28.82 -10.82
CA LYS A 293 -10.55 28.89 -12.21
C LYS A 293 -11.41 30.12 -12.53
N GLN A 294 -11.99 30.77 -11.53
CA GLN A 294 -12.83 31.95 -11.74
C GLN A 294 -11.97 33.21 -11.85
N ASP A 295 -10.89 33.32 -11.08
CA ASP A 295 -10.02 34.50 -11.12
C ASP A 295 -9.27 34.64 -12.46
N GLU A 296 -8.88 33.55 -13.12
CA GLU A 296 -8.30 33.59 -14.49
C GLU A 296 -9.30 34.04 -15.57
N GLN A 297 -10.62 33.90 -15.35
CA GLN A 297 -11.64 34.37 -16.30
C GLN A 297 -11.96 35.87 -16.15
N PHE A 298 -11.60 36.50 -15.03
CA PHE A 298 -11.88 37.92 -14.79
C PHE A 298 -10.76 38.87 -15.26
N GLU A 299 -9.56 38.38 -15.57
CA GLU A 299 -8.45 39.23 -16.04
C GLU A 299 -8.52 39.58 -17.54
N ASP A 300 -9.31 38.86 -18.35
CA ASP A 300 -9.42 39.10 -19.81
C ASP A 300 -10.52 40.11 -20.21
N GLU A 301 -11.36 40.59 -19.28
CA GLU A 301 -12.48 41.50 -19.60
C GLU A 301 -12.25 43.00 -19.28
N TRP A 302 -11.08 43.41 -18.76
CA TRP A 302 -10.85 44.80 -18.30
C TRP A 302 -9.86 45.65 -19.10
N PHE A 303 -9.60 45.34 -20.37
CA PHE A 303 -8.91 46.28 -21.28
C PHE A 303 -9.51 46.31 -22.69
N VAL A 304 -10.72 46.82 -22.81
CA VAL A 304 -11.15 47.54 -24.02
C VAL A 304 -11.91 48.79 -23.58
N GLU A 305 -11.59 49.92 -24.21
CA GLU A 305 -12.17 51.28 -24.07
C GLU A 305 -11.46 52.16 -23.01
N TYR A 306 -10.82 53.30 -23.32
CA TYR A 306 -10.89 54.25 -24.45
C TYR A 306 -9.51 54.85 -24.78
#